data_AF-A0A6L5XJS6-F1
#
_entry.id   AF-A0A6L5XJS6-F1
#
_cell.length_a   1.000
_cell.length_b   1.000
_cell.length_c   1.000
_cell.angle_alpha   90.00
_cell.angle_beta   90.00
_cell.angle_gamma   90.00
#
_symmetry.space_group_name_H-M   'P 1'
#
loop_
_entity.id
_entity.type
_entity.pdbx_description
1 polymer ?
#
loop_
_entity_poly.entity_id
_entity_poly.type
_entity_poly.pdbx_seq_one_letter_code
_entity_poly.pdbx_strand_id
1 'polypeptide(L)'
;MRNIRPRFHLMSVLLLLLAAVPVRAEDYGWFELDLLPGWRAEEPRQLSGTWVLRLRNDEAGSQVSLLVGKTAGPPDAADVAGLLRAATGVREPARRRNGRWLFTGKDGQGVDTACIVSTDREAGLYLAVLRSGCSAPAEALLAGLRSKKYPGLLPH
;
A
#
# COMPACT_ATOMS: atom_id res chain seq x y z
N MET A 1 -38.45 54.62 29.09
CA MET A 1 -37.31 53.94 29.76
C MET A 1 -37.68 52.46 29.92
N ARG A 2 -36.99 51.56 29.19
CA ARG A 2 -37.19 50.10 29.28
C ARG A 2 -35.84 49.38 29.20
N ASN A 3 -35.55 48.72 30.32
CA ASN A 3 -34.83 47.48 30.60
C ASN A 3 -33.60 47.01 29.80
N ILE A 4 -32.60 46.66 30.61
CA ILE A 4 -31.32 45.99 30.38
C ILE A 4 -31.50 44.56 29.81
N ARG A 5 -30.60 44.16 28.89
CA ARG A 5 -29.77 42.94 28.94
C ARG A 5 -28.87 42.84 27.69
N PRO A 6 -27.53 42.73 27.81
CA PRO A 6 -26.69 42.29 26.72
C PRO A 6 -26.74 40.77 26.66
N ARG A 7 -27.27 40.20 25.57
CA ARG A 7 -27.15 38.76 25.31
C ARG A 7 -25.80 38.52 24.63
N PHE A 8 -24.83 38.10 25.44
CA PHE A 8 -23.74 37.25 24.98
C PHE A 8 -24.35 36.00 24.35
N HIS A 9 -24.03 35.74 23.09
CA HIS A 9 -23.78 34.41 22.51
C HIS A 9 -23.64 34.57 20.99
N LEU A 10 -22.44 34.93 20.54
CA LEU A 10 -22.00 34.52 19.21
C LEU A 10 -21.08 33.32 19.40
N MET A 11 -21.70 32.19 19.72
CA MET A 11 -21.11 30.86 19.56
C MET A 11 -20.99 30.59 18.06
N SER A 12 -19.97 31.16 17.42
CA SER A 12 -19.52 30.68 16.11
C SER A 12 -18.77 29.37 16.35
N VAL A 13 -19.53 28.30 16.60
CA VAL A 13 -19.02 26.93 16.54
C VAL A 13 -18.57 26.71 15.11
N LEU A 14 -17.25 26.77 14.92
CA LEU A 14 -16.55 26.31 13.74
C LEU A 14 -16.83 24.82 13.59
N LEU A 15 -17.89 24.49 12.85
CA LEU A 15 -18.19 23.13 12.45
C LEU A 15 -17.16 22.73 11.39
N LEU A 16 -15.98 22.30 11.83
CA LEU A 16 -15.07 21.53 11.01
C LEU A 16 -15.78 20.20 10.70
N LEU A 17 -16.54 20.20 9.61
CA LEU A 17 -16.95 19.00 8.91
C LEU A 17 -15.66 18.34 8.39
N LEU A 18 -14.97 17.61 9.27
CA LEU A 18 -14.22 16.44 8.86
C LEU A 18 -15.26 15.50 8.23
N ALA A 19 -15.47 15.64 6.93
CA ALA A 19 -16.00 14.54 6.15
C ALA A 19 -14.99 13.40 6.34
N ALA A 20 -15.26 12.52 7.30
CA ALA A 20 -14.71 11.19 7.29
C ALA A 20 -15.28 10.55 6.02
N VAL A 21 -14.53 10.68 4.92
CA VAL A 21 -14.85 9.97 3.70
C VAL A 21 -14.84 8.49 4.08
N PRO A 22 -15.96 7.77 3.94
CA PRO A 22 -15.98 6.35 4.22
C PRO A 22 -15.14 5.68 3.13
N VAL A 23 -13.90 5.34 3.45
CA VAL A 23 -13.07 4.49 2.58
C VAL A 23 -13.65 3.09 2.69
N ARG A 24 -14.46 2.70 1.70
CA ARG A 24 -15.05 1.37 1.63
C ARG A 24 -14.02 0.37 1.12
N ALA A 25 -14.12 -0.86 1.60
CA ALA A 25 -13.30 -2.01 1.21
C ALA A 25 -13.37 -2.36 -0.31
N GLU A 26 -14.27 -1.72 -1.06
CA GLU A 26 -14.46 -1.90 -2.51
C GLU A 26 -13.34 -1.29 -3.36
N ASP A 27 -12.54 -0.38 -2.81
CA ASP A 27 -11.69 0.44 -3.67
C ASP A 27 -10.40 -0.22 -4.12
N TYR A 28 -9.75 -1.13 -3.37
CA TYR A 28 -8.57 -1.88 -3.88
C TYR A 28 -8.33 -3.28 -3.25
N GLY A 29 -9.35 -3.87 -2.60
CA GLY A 29 -9.33 -5.23 -2.03
C GLY A 29 -9.60 -6.36 -3.04
N TRP A 30 -9.12 -6.24 -4.28
CA TRP A 30 -9.37 -7.24 -5.36
C TRP A 30 -8.41 -8.42 -5.34
N PHE A 31 -7.53 -8.45 -4.34
CA PHE A 31 -6.55 -9.50 -4.14
C PHE A 31 -6.99 -10.38 -2.98
N GLU A 32 -7.08 -11.67 -3.25
CA GLU A 32 -7.40 -12.71 -2.28
C GLU A 32 -6.08 -13.37 -1.86
N LEU A 33 -5.89 -13.58 -0.56
CA LEU A 33 -4.71 -14.23 0.00
C LEU A 33 -5.09 -14.98 1.26
N ASP A 34 -4.83 -16.29 1.28
CA ASP A 34 -4.99 -17.10 2.48
C ASP A 34 -3.77 -16.90 3.39
N LEU A 35 -4.02 -16.52 4.65
CA LEU A 35 -2.95 -16.36 5.62
C LEU A 35 -2.41 -17.73 6.04
N LEU A 36 -1.10 -17.89 5.92
CA LEU A 36 -0.40 -19.07 6.43
C LEU A 36 -0.19 -18.95 7.96
N PRO A 37 0.02 -20.07 8.67
CA PRO A 37 0.36 -20.04 10.09
C PRO A 37 1.50 -19.07 10.41
N GLY A 38 1.38 -18.34 11.53
CA GLY A 38 2.35 -17.33 11.96
C GLY A 38 2.24 -15.97 11.27
N TRP A 39 1.44 -15.86 10.19
CA TRP A 39 1.17 -14.57 9.56
C TRP A 39 -0.01 -13.85 10.21
N ARG A 40 0.13 -12.53 10.35
CA ARG A 40 -0.91 -11.62 10.83
C ARG A 40 -1.07 -10.47 9.86
N ALA A 41 -2.32 -10.13 9.56
CA ALA A 41 -2.65 -8.94 8.79
C ALA A 41 -2.84 -7.75 9.73
N GLU A 42 -2.24 -6.62 9.40
CA GLU A 42 -2.63 -5.31 9.93
C GLU A 42 -3.92 -4.85 9.23
N GLU A 43 -4.68 -3.98 9.90
CA GLU A 43 -5.86 -3.36 9.29
C GLU A 43 -5.46 -2.61 8.01
N PRO A 44 -6.14 -2.87 6.87
CA PRO A 44 -5.85 -2.16 5.64
C PRO A 44 -6.05 -0.66 5.80
N ARG A 45 -5.15 0.14 5.21
CA ARG A 45 -5.20 1.60 5.29
C ARG A 45 -5.06 2.23 3.92
N GLN A 46 -5.60 3.44 3.77
CA GLN A 46 -5.40 4.24 2.58
C GLN A 46 -4.42 5.38 2.86
N LEU A 47 -3.37 5.47 2.05
CA LEU A 47 -2.32 6.47 2.13
C LEU A 47 -2.26 7.21 0.79
N SER A 48 -2.70 8.47 0.76
CA SER A 48 -2.67 9.30 -0.46
C SER A 48 -3.25 8.61 -1.70
N GLY A 49 -4.41 7.97 -1.54
CA GLY A 49 -5.08 7.22 -2.63
C GLY A 49 -4.52 5.82 -2.93
N THR A 50 -3.49 5.39 -2.20
CA THR A 50 -2.94 4.02 -2.28
C THR A 50 -3.49 3.19 -1.13
N TRP A 51 -4.14 2.08 -1.43
CA TRP A 51 -4.52 1.08 -0.44
C TRP A 51 -3.30 0.23 -0.07
N VAL A 52 -3.11 0.01 1.22
CA VAL A 52 -1.96 -0.71 1.76
C VAL A 52 -2.44 -1.76 2.75
N LEU A 53 -2.09 -3.02 2.48
CA LEU A 53 -2.20 -4.12 3.42
C LEU A 53 -0.80 -4.56 3.83
N ARG A 54 -0.55 -4.62 5.14
CA ARG A 54 0.69 -5.14 5.69
C ARG A 54 0.45 -6.48 6.37
N LEU A 55 1.32 -7.43 6.10
CA LEU A 55 1.32 -8.78 6.64
C LEU A 55 2.65 -9.00 7.35
N ARG A 56 2.62 -9.59 8.54
CA ARG A 56 3.81 -9.81 9.37
C ARG A 56 3.85 -11.24 9.89
N ASN A 57 5.05 -11.80 9.90
CA ASN A 57 5.39 -13.03 10.60
C ASN A 57 6.59 -12.71 11.49
N ASP A 58 6.33 -12.39 12.76
CA ASP A 58 7.38 -11.92 13.68
C ASP A 58 8.33 -13.06 14.09
N GLU A 59 7.83 -14.29 14.18
CA GLU A 59 8.66 -15.48 14.46
C GLU A 59 9.70 -15.70 13.36
N ALA A 60 9.28 -15.55 12.10
CA ALA A 60 10.15 -15.69 10.96
C ALA A 60 10.89 -14.39 10.59
N GLY A 61 10.65 -13.28 11.29
CA GLY A 61 11.23 -11.96 10.96
C GLY A 61 10.92 -11.52 9.52
N SER A 62 9.69 -11.75 9.06
CA SER A 62 9.27 -11.48 7.67
C SER A 62 8.08 -10.53 7.61
N GLN A 63 8.11 -9.61 6.66
CA GLN A 63 7.01 -8.69 6.40
C GLN A 63 6.73 -8.62 4.90
N VAL A 64 5.45 -8.56 4.55
CA VAL A 64 4.96 -8.26 3.20
C VAL A 64 4.06 -7.03 3.27
N SER A 65 4.15 -6.13 2.30
CA SER A 65 3.22 -5.04 2.10
C SER A 65 2.72 -5.06 0.67
N LEU A 66 1.40 -5.13 0.51
CA LEU A 66 0.72 -5.00 -0.76
C LEU A 66 0.24 -3.57 -0.88
N LEU A 67 0.71 -2.86 -1.90
CA LEU A 67 0.33 -1.49 -2.20
C LEU A 67 -0.41 -1.48 -3.53
N VAL A 68 -1.64 -0.99 -3.52
CA VAL A 68 -2.47 -0.91 -4.71
C VAL A 68 -2.92 0.53 -4.85
N GLY A 69 -2.62 1.15 -5.99
CA GLY A 69 -3.00 2.53 -6.23
C GLY A 69 -3.52 2.73 -7.64
N LYS A 70 -4.28 3.81 -7.79
CA LYS A 70 -4.75 4.31 -9.07
C LYS A 70 -4.09 5.64 -9.38
N THR A 71 -3.65 5.79 -10.62
CA THR A 71 -3.00 7.00 -11.11
C THR A 71 -3.95 7.76 -12.04
N ALA A 72 -3.76 9.07 -12.14
CA ALA A 72 -4.57 9.93 -13.02
C ALA A 72 -4.33 9.67 -14.52
N GLY A 73 -3.21 9.02 -14.86
CA GLY A 73 -2.90 8.50 -16.19
C GLY A 73 -2.31 7.09 -16.08
N PRO A 74 -1.86 6.47 -17.19
CA PRO A 74 -1.25 5.14 -17.15
C PRO A 74 -0.04 5.15 -16.21
N PRO A 75 0.00 4.27 -15.18
CA PRO A 75 1.13 4.23 -14.27
C PRO A 75 2.37 3.71 -15.00
N ASP A 76 3.52 4.35 -14.76
CA ASP A 76 4.82 3.78 -15.13
C ASP A 76 5.37 2.97 -13.95
N ALA A 77 5.53 1.67 -14.17
CA ALA A 77 6.08 0.74 -13.19
C ALA A 77 7.53 1.13 -12.79
N ALA A 78 8.30 1.76 -13.69
CA ALA A 78 9.65 2.23 -13.39
C ALA A 78 9.63 3.36 -12.36
N ASP A 79 8.74 4.34 -12.53
CA ASP A 79 8.60 5.48 -11.63
C ASP A 79 8.11 5.04 -10.25
N VAL A 80 7.09 4.18 -10.20
CA VAL A 80 6.60 3.61 -8.94
C VAL A 80 7.69 2.81 -8.23
N ALA A 81 8.44 1.97 -8.95
CA ALA A 81 9.57 1.24 -8.38
C ALA A 81 10.68 2.19 -7.88
N GLY A 82 10.96 3.26 -8.62
CA GLY A 82 11.94 4.29 -8.24
C GLY A 82 11.55 5.01 -6.94
N LEU A 83 10.28 5.40 -6.81
CA LEU A 83 9.74 6.05 -5.61
C LEU A 83 9.78 5.11 -4.39
N LEU A 84 9.34 3.86 -4.55
CA LEU A 84 9.36 2.88 -3.45
C LEU A 84 10.78 2.50 -3.04
N ARG A 85 11.70 2.41 -4.00
CA ARG A 85 13.13 2.20 -3.72
C ARG A 85 13.70 3.37 -2.91
N ALA A 86 13.41 4.60 -3.31
CA ALA A 86 13.85 5.79 -2.57
C ALA A 86 13.26 5.83 -1.15
N ALA A 87 11.98 5.49 -1.00
CA ALA A 87 11.29 5.46 0.30
C ALA A 87 11.83 4.38 1.25
N THR A 88 12.27 3.24 0.72
CA THR A 88 12.90 2.16 1.50
C THR A 88 14.38 2.41 1.77
N GLY A 89 15.04 3.27 0.98
CA GLY A 89 16.47 3.55 1.11
C GLY A 89 17.37 2.49 0.46
N VAL A 90 16.81 1.58 -0.33
CA VAL A 90 17.59 0.57 -1.09
C VAL A 90 18.45 1.27 -2.15
N ARG A 91 19.76 1.01 -2.14
CA ARG A 91 20.72 1.71 -3.02
C ARG A 91 20.79 1.10 -4.41
N GLU A 92 20.59 -0.21 -4.50
CA GLU A 92 20.63 -0.98 -5.73
C GLU A 92 19.54 -0.52 -6.70
N PRO A 93 19.86 -0.30 -7.98
CA PRO A 93 18.91 0.23 -8.93
C PRO A 93 17.77 -0.75 -9.21
N ALA A 94 16.58 -0.20 -9.49
CA ALA A 94 15.47 -0.99 -10.01
C ALA A 94 15.81 -1.51 -11.42
N ARG A 95 15.36 -2.73 -11.72
CA ARG A 95 15.62 -3.43 -12.99
C ARG A 95 14.31 -3.99 -13.53
N ARG A 96 14.23 -4.05 -14.86
CA ARG A 96 13.10 -4.68 -15.54
C ARG A 96 13.36 -6.18 -15.73
N ARG A 97 12.39 -7.02 -15.36
CA ARG A 97 12.43 -8.49 -15.57
C ARG A 97 11.03 -9.00 -15.85
N ASN A 98 10.88 -9.82 -16.90
CA ASN A 98 9.60 -10.42 -17.30
C ASN A 98 8.46 -9.39 -17.41
N GLY A 99 8.74 -8.20 -17.95
CA GLY A 99 7.76 -7.12 -18.09
C GLY A 99 7.47 -6.32 -16.82
N ARG A 100 7.98 -6.72 -15.66
CA ARG A 100 7.80 -6.02 -14.37
C ARG A 100 9.06 -5.27 -13.95
N TRP A 101 8.91 -4.34 -13.02
CA TRP A 101 10.03 -3.66 -12.38
C TRP A 101 10.25 -4.19 -10.98
N LEU A 102 11.52 -4.39 -10.62
CA LEU A 102 11.89 -4.88 -9.31
C LEU A 102 13.16 -4.25 -8.80
N PHE A 103 13.28 -4.13 -7.49
CA PHE A 103 14.55 -3.83 -6.82
C PHE A 103 14.73 -4.78 -5.65
N THR A 104 15.99 -5.04 -5.29
CA THR A 104 16.35 -5.84 -4.14
C THR A 104 17.67 -5.34 -3.57
N GLY A 105 17.78 -5.34 -2.24
CA GLY A 105 18.96 -4.90 -1.54
C GLY A 105 18.69 -4.68 -0.07
N LYS A 106 19.65 -4.08 0.63
CA LYS A 106 19.49 -3.68 2.03
C LYS A 106 18.78 -2.33 2.08
N ASP A 107 17.74 -2.23 2.90
CA ASP A 107 17.04 -0.96 3.16
C ASP A 107 17.86 -0.03 4.07
N GLY A 108 17.30 1.15 4.38
CA GLY A 108 17.96 2.13 5.26
C GLY A 108 18.25 1.63 6.68
N GLN A 109 17.67 0.49 7.09
CA GLN A 109 17.90 -0.15 8.39
C GLN A 109 18.81 -1.39 8.28
N GLY A 110 19.31 -1.72 7.09
CA GLY A 110 20.15 -2.90 6.86
C GLY A 110 19.35 -4.20 6.74
N VAL A 111 18.03 -4.14 6.52
CA VAL A 111 17.16 -5.31 6.36
C VAL A 111 17.05 -5.68 4.88
N ASP A 112 17.10 -6.99 4.59
CA ASP A 112 16.90 -7.48 3.22
C ASP A 112 15.50 -7.12 2.73
N THR A 113 15.45 -6.35 1.65
CA THR A 113 14.22 -5.82 1.08
C THR A 113 14.16 -6.12 -0.40
N ALA A 114 12.97 -6.48 -0.88
CA ALA A 114 12.70 -6.68 -2.29
C ALA A 114 11.33 -6.12 -2.64
N CYS A 115 11.19 -5.51 -3.81
CA CYS A 115 9.91 -5.05 -4.31
C CYS A 115 9.71 -5.48 -5.75
N ILE A 116 8.48 -5.86 -6.09
CA ILE A 116 8.03 -6.09 -7.47
C ILE A 116 6.86 -5.15 -7.73
N VAL A 117 6.91 -4.45 -8.86
CA VAL A 117 5.87 -3.53 -9.31
C VAL A 117 5.31 -4.01 -10.65
N SER A 118 4.00 -4.21 -10.67
CA SER A 118 3.18 -4.51 -11.84
C SER A 118 2.21 -3.36 -12.10
N THR A 119 1.84 -3.14 -13.36
CA THR A 119 0.91 -2.09 -13.76
C THR A 119 -0.11 -2.60 -14.77
N ASP A 120 -1.34 -2.13 -14.64
CA ASP A 120 -2.40 -2.23 -15.63
C ASP A 120 -2.61 -0.82 -16.19
N ARG A 121 -2.14 -0.60 -17.41
CA ARG A 121 -2.14 0.71 -18.05
C ARG A 121 -3.55 1.15 -18.46
N GLU A 122 -4.43 0.20 -18.77
CA GLU A 122 -5.80 0.48 -19.20
C GLU A 122 -6.67 0.86 -18.00
N ALA A 123 -6.54 0.11 -16.90
CA ALA A 123 -7.25 0.41 -15.66
C ALA A 123 -6.63 1.59 -14.89
N GLY A 124 -5.41 2.00 -15.24
CA GLY A 124 -4.66 3.04 -14.54
C GLY A 124 -4.22 2.59 -13.15
N LEU A 125 -3.90 1.31 -12.99
CA LEU A 125 -3.63 0.68 -11.69
C LEU A 125 -2.20 0.17 -11.58
N TYR A 126 -1.68 0.16 -10.37
CA TYR A 126 -0.46 -0.57 -10.05
C TYR A 126 -0.65 -1.47 -8.82
N LEU A 127 0.08 -2.58 -8.80
CA LEU A 127 0.33 -3.38 -7.62
C LEU A 127 1.83 -3.37 -7.35
N ALA A 128 2.22 -2.94 -6.15
CA ALA A 128 3.56 -3.14 -5.63
C ALA A 128 3.53 -4.10 -4.46
N VAL A 129 4.39 -5.12 -4.53
CA VAL A 129 4.58 -6.10 -3.48
C VAL A 129 5.95 -5.87 -2.88
N LEU A 130 5.98 -5.29 -1.68
CA LEU A 130 7.20 -5.04 -0.93
C LEU A 130 7.38 -6.13 0.12
N ARG A 131 8.56 -6.74 0.14
CA ARG A 131 8.98 -7.73 1.12
C ARG A 131 10.15 -7.18 1.91
N SER A 132 10.15 -7.38 3.22
CA SER A 132 11.27 -7.07 4.11
C SER A 132 11.54 -8.25 5.04
N GLY A 133 12.82 -8.50 5.33
CA GLY A 133 13.29 -9.59 6.16
C GLY A 133 13.37 -10.93 5.42
N CYS A 134 13.11 -12.03 6.13
CA CYS A 134 13.29 -13.38 5.59
C CYS A 134 12.44 -13.64 4.34
N SER A 135 13.07 -14.15 3.28
CA SER A 135 12.44 -14.30 1.96
C SER A 135 11.50 -15.51 1.85
N ALA A 136 11.94 -16.69 2.28
CA ALA A 136 11.21 -17.94 2.06
C ALA A 136 9.77 -17.94 2.61
N PRO A 137 9.49 -17.47 3.85
CA PRO A 137 8.12 -17.40 4.36
C PRO A 137 7.22 -16.47 3.54
N ALA A 138 7.77 -15.35 3.08
CA ALA A 138 7.03 -14.37 2.28
C ALA A 138 6.76 -14.89 0.86
N GLU A 139 7.70 -15.61 0.26
CA GLU A 139 7.50 -16.24 -1.04
C GLU A 139 6.44 -17.34 -0.97
N ALA A 140 6.44 -18.15 0.08
CA ALA A 140 5.39 -19.13 0.34
C ALA A 140 4.00 -18.48 0.50
N LEU A 141 3.91 -17.37 1.23
CA LEU A 141 2.68 -16.60 1.35
C LEU A 141 2.24 -16.06 -0.01
N LEU A 142 3.12 -15.36 -0.72
CA LEU A 142 2.81 -14.70 -1.99
C LEU A 142 2.46 -15.66 -3.12
N ALA A 143 2.88 -16.93 -3.07
CA ALA A 143 2.44 -17.96 -4.00
C ALA A 143 0.92 -18.20 -3.94
N GLY A 144 0.27 -17.88 -2.82
CA GLY A 144 -1.18 -17.93 -2.64
C GLY A 144 -1.95 -16.69 -3.10
N LEU A 145 -1.26 -15.61 -3.53
CA LEU A 145 -1.91 -14.36 -3.92
C LEU A 145 -2.69 -14.54 -5.22
N ARG A 146 -3.97 -14.18 -5.19
CA ARG A 146 -4.91 -14.36 -6.31
C ARG A 146 -5.64 -13.05 -6.61
N SER A 147 -6.03 -12.85 -7.87
CA SER A 147 -6.97 -11.79 -8.25
C SER A 147 -7.84 -12.25 -9.40
N LYS A 148 -9.16 -12.21 -9.20
CA LYS A 148 -10.12 -12.50 -10.28
C LYS A 148 -10.26 -11.32 -11.25
N LYS A 149 -10.08 -10.09 -10.76
CA LYS A 149 -10.33 -8.87 -11.51
C LYS A 149 -9.11 -8.39 -12.30
N TYR A 150 -7.92 -8.51 -11.72
CA TYR A 150 -6.67 -8.03 -12.32
C TYR A 150 -5.54 -9.08 -12.21
N PRO A 151 -5.68 -10.25 -12.85
CA PRO A 151 -4.67 -11.31 -12.78
C PRO A 151 -3.30 -10.88 -13.34
N GLY A 152 -3.28 -9.97 -14.32
CA GLY A 152 -2.05 -9.41 -14.90
C GLY A 152 -1.22 -8.57 -13.92
N LEU A 153 -1.81 -8.11 -12.81
CA LEU A 153 -1.09 -7.37 -11.77
C LEU A 153 -0.29 -8.27 -10.82
N LEU A 154 -0.60 -9.56 -10.74
CA LEU A 154 0.01 -10.45 -9.76
C LEU A 154 1.53 -10.61 -9.99
N PRO A 155 2.33 -10.81 -8.91
CA PRO A 155 3.79 -10.76 -8.97
C PRO A 155 4.50 -12.02 -9.49
N HIS A 156 3.76 -13.03 -10.02
CA HIS A 156 4.28 -14.36 -10.40
C HIS A 156 5.30 -14.33 -11.55
#